data_AF-A0A7S4UBY0-F1
#
_entry.id   AF-A0A7S4UBY0-F1
#
_cell.length_a   1.000
_cell.length_b   1.000
_cell.length_c   1.000
_cell.angle_alpha   90.00
_cell.angle_beta   90.00
_cell.angle_gamma   90.00
#
_symmetry.space_group_name_H-M   'P 1'
#
loop_
_entity.id
_entity.type
_entity.pdbx_description
1 polymer ?
#
loop_
_entity_poly.entity_id
_entity_poly.type
_entity_poly.pdbx_seq_one_letter_code
_entity_poly.pdbx_strand_id
1 'polypeptide(L)'
;RELQAVMGWVQDLAPIIVHVDLDDNGPFFETDDFYRSQFETKTGKGEGEDHETNNVRREWEHELFGGLYDDAKPFERVKYGALNIMNDYRGVKPASRYGDSYLVLKDVRLRSTFTATDSAGLNVKRLGVLDKYMHVLQEYSDSELKDLVA
;
A
#
# COMPACT_ATOMS: atom_id res chain seq x y z
N ARG A 1 19.42 -16.02 -12.92
CA ARG A 1 19.00 -16.88 -11.79
C ARG A 1 18.46 -16.00 -10.65
N GLU A 2 19.20 -14.97 -10.24
CA GLU A 2 18.79 -14.00 -9.20
C GLU A 2 17.51 -13.25 -9.56
N LEU A 3 17.39 -12.71 -10.78
CA LEU A 3 16.17 -12.02 -11.22
C LEU A 3 14.89 -12.87 -11.09
N GLN A 4 14.96 -14.16 -11.46
CA GLN A 4 13.80 -15.06 -11.35
C GLN A 4 13.45 -15.37 -9.89
N ALA A 5 14.45 -15.41 -9.00
CA ALA A 5 14.22 -15.56 -7.57
C ALA A 5 13.56 -14.30 -6.98
N VAL A 6 14.04 -13.11 -7.34
CA VAL A 6 13.41 -11.83 -6.95
C VAL A 6 11.98 -11.75 -7.47
N MET A 7 11.75 -12.13 -8.73
CA MET A 7 10.39 -12.14 -9.29
C MET A 7 9.47 -13.11 -8.56
N GLY A 8 9.89 -14.35 -8.31
CA GLY A 8 9.09 -15.32 -7.55
C GLY A 8 8.81 -14.83 -6.12
N TRP A 9 9.80 -14.22 -5.47
CA TRP A 9 9.61 -13.61 -4.16
C TRP A 9 8.53 -12.50 -4.19
N VAL A 10 8.64 -11.55 -5.11
CA VAL A 10 7.67 -10.45 -5.24
C VAL A 10 6.28 -10.97 -5.60
N GLN A 11 6.19 -11.90 -6.54
CA GLN A 11 4.93 -12.39 -7.11
C GLN A 11 4.16 -13.30 -6.15
N ASP A 12 4.86 -14.09 -5.34
CA ASP A 12 4.22 -15.16 -4.58
C ASP A 12 4.34 -14.98 -3.06
N LEU A 13 5.45 -14.43 -2.56
CA LEU A 13 5.84 -14.60 -1.16
C LEU A 13 5.86 -13.30 -0.35
N ALA A 14 6.32 -12.20 -0.94
CA ALA A 14 6.47 -10.92 -0.25
C ALA A 14 5.14 -10.50 0.42
N PRO A 15 5.10 -10.25 1.74
CA PRO A 15 3.86 -9.91 2.41
C PRO A 15 3.29 -8.57 1.91
N ILE A 16 1.98 -8.53 1.67
CA ILE A 16 1.26 -7.27 1.48
C ILE A 16 0.75 -6.86 2.86
N ILE A 17 1.16 -5.67 3.30
CA ILE A 17 0.88 -5.20 4.65
C ILE A 17 0.19 -3.84 4.65
N VAL A 18 -0.50 -3.55 5.75
CA VAL A 18 -0.98 -2.21 6.06
C VAL A 18 -0.43 -1.84 7.43
N HIS A 19 0.35 -0.76 7.49
CA HIS A 19 0.79 -0.19 8.76
C HIS A 19 -0.41 0.39 9.50
N VAL A 20 -0.49 0.12 10.80
CA VAL A 20 -1.59 0.55 11.67
C VAL A 20 -1.02 1.09 12.98
N ASP A 21 -1.60 2.19 13.43
CA ASP A 21 -1.37 2.76 14.76
C ASP A 21 -2.48 2.20 15.65
N LEU A 22 -2.15 1.29 16.57
CA LEU A 22 -3.17 0.59 17.36
C LEU A 22 -3.90 1.51 18.34
N ASP A 23 -3.33 2.66 18.69
CA ASP A 23 -4.03 3.64 19.53
C ASP A 23 -5.14 4.33 18.72
N ASP A 24 -4.87 4.63 17.44
CA ASP A 24 -5.84 5.26 16.54
C ASP A 24 -6.84 4.25 15.93
N ASN A 25 -6.37 3.06 15.55
CA ASN A 25 -7.14 2.06 14.81
C ASN A 25 -7.78 0.99 15.71
N GLY A 26 -7.21 0.73 16.89
CA GLY A 26 -7.64 -0.34 17.81
C GLY A 26 -9.13 -0.35 18.11
N PRO A 27 -9.76 0.80 18.46
CA PRO A 27 -11.19 0.84 18.77
C PRO A 27 -12.11 0.33 17.64
N PHE A 28 -11.68 0.43 16.38
CA PHE A 28 -12.46 -0.09 15.24
C PHE A 28 -12.37 -1.62 15.15
N PHE A 29 -11.21 -2.21 15.46
CA PHE A 29 -11.02 -3.66 15.46
C PHE A 29 -11.78 -4.37 16.60
N GLU A 30 -12.10 -3.65 17.67
CA GLU A 30 -12.92 -4.19 18.76
C GLU A 30 -14.41 -4.29 18.38
N THR A 31 -14.85 -3.50 17.39
CA THR A 31 -16.27 -3.31 17.09
C THR A 31 -16.69 -3.87 15.73
N ASP A 32 -15.76 -4.10 14.82
CA ASP A 32 -16.00 -4.82 13.57
C ASP A 32 -14.78 -5.60 13.05
N ASP A 33 -15.04 -6.55 12.15
CA ASP A 33 -14.04 -7.45 11.59
C ASP A 33 -13.29 -6.86 10.38
N PHE A 34 -13.48 -5.57 10.07
CA PHE A 34 -13.00 -4.95 8.83
C PHE A 34 -11.94 -3.88 9.09
N TYR A 35 -10.93 -3.83 8.21
CA TYR A 35 -10.01 -2.70 8.20
C TYR A 35 -10.69 -1.44 7.65
N ARG A 36 -10.83 -0.44 8.53
CA ARG A 36 -11.40 0.87 8.21
C ARG A 36 -10.33 1.83 7.69
N SER A 37 -10.58 2.45 6.54
CA SER A 37 -9.68 3.47 5.99
C SER A 37 -9.99 4.85 6.56
N GLN A 38 -9.13 5.84 6.26
CA GLN A 38 -9.35 7.24 6.67
C GLN A 38 -10.71 7.81 6.24
N PHE A 39 -11.32 7.31 5.16
CA PHE A 39 -12.65 7.72 4.72
C PHE A 39 -13.77 7.25 5.68
N GLU A 40 -13.51 6.23 6.48
CA GLU A 40 -14.44 5.66 7.46
C GLU A 40 -14.11 6.16 8.87
N THR A 41 -12.82 6.27 9.20
CA THR A 41 -12.36 6.65 10.55
C THR A 41 -12.22 8.16 10.74
N LYS A 42 -12.09 8.93 9.65
CA LYS A 42 -11.68 10.36 9.66
C LYS A 42 -10.35 10.60 10.37
N THR A 43 -9.50 9.57 10.44
CA THR A 43 -8.16 9.64 11.00
C THR A 43 -7.15 9.21 9.95
N GLY A 44 -5.98 9.85 9.95
CA GLY A 44 -4.91 9.54 9.03
C GLY A 44 -3.61 10.23 9.42
N LYS A 45 -2.50 9.81 8.80
CA LYS A 45 -1.17 10.41 8.96
C LYS A 45 -0.63 10.92 7.63
N GLY A 46 -1.53 11.18 6.68
CA GLY A 46 -1.23 11.75 5.37
C GLY A 46 -0.86 13.23 5.51
N GLU A 47 0.26 13.63 4.95
CA GLU A 47 0.70 15.02 5.03
C GLU A 47 -0.16 15.90 4.12
N GLY A 48 -0.70 17.00 4.66
CA GLY A 48 -1.54 17.94 3.90
C GLY A 48 -2.95 17.44 3.57
N GLU A 49 -3.38 16.32 4.13
CA GLU A 49 -4.75 15.82 3.95
C GLU A 49 -5.72 16.44 4.96
N ASP A 50 -6.86 16.93 4.46
CA ASP A 50 -8.04 17.18 5.29
C ASP A 50 -8.81 15.87 5.45
N HIS A 51 -8.83 15.30 6.65
CA HIS A 51 -9.48 14.02 6.93
C HIS A 51 -11.01 14.11 7.05
N GLU A 52 -11.58 15.33 7.13
CA GLU A 52 -13.04 15.51 7.16
C GLU A 52 -13.62 15.34 5.74
N THR A 53 -13.02 16.00 4.75
CA THR A 53 -13.50 15.94 3.35
C THR A 53 -12.76 14.90 2.51
N ASN A 54 -11.49 14.62 2.85
CA ASN A 54 -10.55 13.82 2.07
C ASN A 54 -10.36 14.33 0.63
N ASN A 55 -10.52 15.63 0.37
CA ASN A 55 -10.49 16.19 -0.99
C ASN A 55 -9.20 15.87 -1.75
N VAL A 56 -8.03 16.09 -1.13
CA VAL A 56 -6.73 15.77 -1.74
C VAL A 56 -6.64 14.30 -2.11
N ARG A 57 -7.12 13.42 -1.21
CA ARG A 57 -7.11 11.98 -1.46
C ARG A 57 -8.08 11.57 -2.56
N ARG A 58 -9.25 12.21 -2.66
CA ARG A 58 -10.22 11.99 -3.73
C ARG A 58 -9.67 12.40 -5.09
N GLU A 59 -9.05 13.58 -5.19
CA GLU A 59 -8.44 14.05 -6.44
C GLU A 59 -7.35 13.10 -6.92
N TRP A 60 -6.47 12.68 -6.01
CA TRP A 60 -5.44 11.72 -6.35
C TRP A 60 -6.02 10.35 -6.74
N GLU A 61 -7.00 9.82 -6.01
CA GLU A 61 -7.68 8.56 -6.39
C GLU A 61 -8.40 8.67 -7.73
N HIS A 62 -8.98 9.83 -8.04
CA HIS A 62 -9.59 10.11 -9.35
C HIS A 62 -8.56 9.98 -10.48
N GLU A 63 -7.40 10.63 -10.34
CA GLU A 63 -6.32 10.55 -11.33
C GLU A 63 -5.76 9.13 -11.49
N LEU A 64 -5.56 8.43 -10.37
CA LEU A 64 -4.93 7.11 -10.36
C LEU A 64 -5.84 6.02 -10.93
N PHE A 65 -7.15 6.10 -10.65
CA PHE A 65 -8.12 5.07 -11.03
C PHE A 65 -9.11 5.53 -12.11
N GLY A 66 -8.90 6.68 -12.72
CA GLY A 66 -9.76 7.22 -13.78
C GLY A 66 -11.20 7.45 -13.32
N GLY A 67 -11.38 7.92 -12.08
CA GLY A 67 -12.69 8.21 -11.50
C GLY A 67 -13.51 7.00 -11.02
N LEU A 68 -12.95 5.78 -11.06
CA LEU A 68 -13.68 4.55 -10.66
C LEU A 68 -14.28 4.61 -9.24
N TYR A 69 -13.65 5.36 -8.34
CA TYR A 69 -14.06 5.49 -6.95
C TYR A 69 -14.80 6.79 -6.62
N ASP A 70 -15.08 7.68 -7.57
CA ASP A 70 -15.62 9.01 -7.26
C ASP A 70 -16.94 8.94 -6.47
N ASP A 71 -17.83 8.05 -6.90
CA ASP A 71 -19.14 7.78 -6.27
C ASP A 71 -19.13 6.59 -5.31
N ALA A 72 -17.97 5.95 -5.10
CA ALA A 72 -17.86 4.77 -4.24
C ALA A 72 -18.07 5.13 -2.76
N LYS A 73 -18.78 4.26 -2.03
CA LYS A 73 -18.91 4.41 -0.57
C LYS A 73 -17.54 4.26 0.08
N PRO A 74 -17.28 4.90 1.24
CA PRO A 74 -16.01 4.80 1.97
C PRO A 74 -15.44 3.38 2.08
N PHE A 75 -16.28 2.40 2.40
CA PHE A 75 -15.91 0.99 2.52
C PHE A 75 -15.48 0.34 1.19
N GLU A 76 -16.06 0.79 0.07
CA GLU A 76 -15.84 0.23 -1.27
C GLU A 76 -14.61 0.88 -1.95
N ARG A 77 -14.05 1.94 -1.37
CA ARG A 77 -12.86 2.62 -1.91
C ARG A 77 -11.61 1.74 -1.79
N VAL A 78 -10.63 2.06 -2.63
CA VAL A 78 -9.29 1.48 -2.54
C VAL A 78 -8.70 1.62 -1.12
N LYS A 79 -7.99 0.58 -0.69
CA LYS A 79 -7.23 0.54 0.56
C LYS A 79 -5.75 0.57 0.21
N TYR A 80 -4.98 1.30 1.00
CA TYR A 80 -3.56 1.52 0.75
C TYR A 80 -2.72 0.79 1.78
N GLY A 81 -1.63 0.21 1.30
CA GLY A 81 -0.65 -0.52 2.09
C GLY A 81 0.67 -0.56 1.33
N ALA A 82 1.55 -1.46 1.75
CA ALA A 82 2.86 -1.62 1.15
C ALA A 82 3.17 -3.10 0.90
N LEU A 83 3.97 -3.36 -0.12
CA LEU A 83 4.62 -4.65 -0.28
C LEU A 83 5.85 -4.66 0.64
N ASN A 84 5.86 -5.52 1.67
CA ASN A 84 7.01 -5.72 2.53
C ASN A 84 8.06 -6.57 1.81
N ILE A 85 8.67 -5.97 0.78
CA ILE A 85 9.58 -6.66 -0.12
C ILE A 85 10.82 -7.18 0.61
N MET A 86 11.26 -6.52 1.69
CA MET A 86 12.39 -6.97 2.52
C MET A 86 12.02 -8.02 3.57
N ASN A 87 10.73 -8.32 3.75
CA ASN A 87 10.21 -9.15 4.84
C ASN A 87 10.72 -8.72 6.24
N ASP A 88 10.91 -7.41 6.46
CA ASP A 88 11.38 -6.91 7.75
C ASP A 88 10.26 -7.09 8.78
N TYR A 89 10.60 -7.56 9.99
CA TYR A 89 9.65 -7.77 11.08
C TYR A 89 9.02 -6.46 11.60
N ARG A 90 9.56 -5.30 11.19
CA ARG A 90 9.03 -3.96 11.46
C ARG A 90 8.18 -3.42 10.30
N GLY A 91 7.97 -4.22 9.25
CA GLY A 91 7.25 -3.81 8.05
C GLY A 91 8.11 -2.93 7.13
N VAL A 92 7.46 -2.01 6.42
CA VAL A 92 8.13 -1.11 5.46
C VAL A 92 8.54 0.17 6.18
N LYS A 93 9.84 0.30 6.50
CA LYS A 93 10.37 1.41 7.31
C LYS A 93 9.93 2.81 6.84
N PRO A 94 9.94 3.17 5.54
CA PRO A 94 9.42 4.46 5.09
C PRO A 94 7.94 4.71 5.41
N ALA A 95 7.14 3.65 5.61
CA ALA A 95 5.74 3.70 5.96
C ALA A 95 5.48 3.65 7.48
N SER A 96 6.52 3.63 8.32
CA SER A 96 6.35 3.56 9.79
C SER A 96 5.59 4.75 10.39
N ARG A 97 5.49 5.87 9.65
CA ARG A 97 4.67 7.02 10.06
C ARG A 97 3.19 6.70 10.21
N TYR A 98 2.72 5.64 9.55
CA TYR A 98 1.33 5.18 9.60
C TYR A 98 1.07 4.18 10.75
N GLY A 99 2.10 3.85 11.54
CA GLY A 99 1.99 2.93 12.66
C GLY A 99 3.23 2.08 12.87
N ASP A 100 3.47 1.70 14.12
CA ASP A 100 4.54 0.81 14.54
C ASP A 100 4.17 -0.68 14.43
N SER A 101 2.90 -0.97 14.18
CA SER A 101 2.32 -2.29 13.95
C SER A 101 1.84 -2.41 12.51
N TYR A 102 1.61 -3.64 12.03
CA TYR A 102 1.03 -3.86 10.71
C TYR A 102 0.16 -5.12 10.65
N LEU A 103 -0.82 -5.08 9.76
CA LEU A 103 -1.64 -6.24 9.39
C LEU A 103 -1.07 -6.89 8.13
N VAL A 104 -1.01 -8.22 8.10
CA VAL A 104 -0.66 -8.98 6.89
C VAL A 104 -1.93 -9.37 6.16
N LEU A 105 -2.13 -8.81 4.97
CA LEU A 105 -3.33 -9.06 4.17
C LEU A 105 -3.27 -10.42 3.48
N LYS A 106 -4.40 -11.14 3.52
CA LYS A 106 -4.59 -12.43 2.84
C LYS A 106 -5.52 -12.25 1.64
N ASP A 107 -5.28 -13.00 0.56
CA ASP A 107 -6.15 -13.04 -0.62
C ASP A 107 -6.42 -11.67 -1.29
N VAL A 108 -5.41 -10.78 -1.26
CA VAL A 108 -5.47 -9.46 -1.91
C VAL A 108 -4.56 -9.34 -3.13
N ARG A 109 -3.57 -10.24 -3.30
CA ARG A 109 -2.52 -10.14 -4.33
C ARG A 109 -3.04 -9.80 -5.74
N LEU A 110 -4.04 -10.54 -6.21
CA LEU A 110 -4.61 -10.36 -7.56
C LEU A 110 -5.49 -9.09 -7.70
N ARG A 111 -5.80 -8.42 -6.59
CA ARG A 111 -6.61 -7.20 -6.52
C ARG A 111 -5.75 -5.97 -6.19
N SER A 112 -4.43 -6.11 -6.17
CA SER A 112 -3.50 -5.05 -5.78
C SER A 112 -2.69 -4.53 -6.97
N THR A 113 -2.47 -3.21 -6.97
CA THR A 113 -1.52 -2.52 -7.85
C THR A 113 -0.39 -1.93 -7.00
N PHE A 114 0.80 -1.82 -7.58
CA PHE A 114 2.03 -1.48 -6.87
C PHE A 114 2.82 -0.41 -7.60
N THR A 115 3.59 0.36 -6.86
CA THR A 115 4.60 1.30 -7.33
C THR A 115 5.81 1.19 -6.41
N ALA A 116 7.00 1.60 -6.85
CA ALA A 116 8.22 1.46 -6.06
C ALA A 116 8.28 2.46 -4.88
N THR A 117 7.56 3.58 -5.01
CA THR A 117 7.56 4.68 -4.04
C THR A 117 6.15 5.03 -3.61
N ASP A 118 5.97 6.17 -2.91
CA ASP A 118 4.65 6.72 -2.64
C ASP A 118 3.83 6.80 -3.93
N SER A 119 2.56 6.44 -3.82
CA SER A 119 1.61 6.47 -4.91
C SER A 119 0.97 7.86 -5.05
N ALA A 120 1.11 8.73 -4.04
CA ALA A 120 0.61 10.10 -4.06
C ALA A 120 1.20 10.91 -5.22
N GLY A 121 0.33 11.46 -6.09
CA GLY A 121 0.74 12.26 -7.25
C GLY A 121 1.57 11.48 -8.30
N LEU A 122 1.54 10.14 -8.25
CA LEU A 122 2.25 9.28 -9.18
C LEU A 122 1.59 9.30 -10.56
N ASN A 123 2.41 9.27 -11.62
CA ASN A 123 1.93 8.93 -12.95
C ASN A 123 1.41 7.47 -12.98
N VAL A 124 0.15 7.27 -13.38
CA VAL A 124 -0.50 5.96 -13.46
C VAL A 124 0.30 4.90 -14.23
N LYS A 125 1.13 5.29 -15.20
CA LYS A 125 1.99 4.37 -15.97
C LYS A 125 3.08 3.69 -15.14
N ARG A 126 3.39 4.22 -13.95
CA ARG A 126 4.33 3.61 -13.00
C ARG A 126 3.68 2.51 -12.15
N LEU A 127 2.35 2.41 -12.15
CA LEU A 127 1.68 1.28 -11.50
C LEU A 127 1.95 -0.02 -12.24
N GLY A 128 2.18 -1.07 -11.46
CA GLY A 128 2.30 -2.44 -11.93
C GLY A 128 1.39 -3.39 -11.17
N VAL A 129 1.02 -4.48 -11.82
CA VAL A 129 0.49 -5.68 -11.15
C VAL A 129 1.62 -6.69 -11.03
N LEU A 130 1.47 -7.69 -10.16
CA LEU A 130 2.53 -8.69 -9.89
C LEU A 130 3.01 -9.40 -11.16
N ASP A 131 2.10 -9.75 -12.07
CA ASP A 131 2.42 -10.39 -13.35
C ASP A 131 3.21 -9.48 -14.31
N LYS A 132 3.16 -8.17 -14.09
CA LYS A 132 3.78 -7.11 -14.90
C LYS A 132 4.57 -6.16 -14.00
N TYR A 133 5.29 -6.69 -13.03
CA TYR A 133 5.98 -5.90 -12.00
C TYR A 133 7.39 -5.42 -12.43
N MET A 134 7.85 -5.86 -13.60
CA MET A 134 9.24 -5.66 -14.02
C MET A 134 9.65 -4.18 -14.15
N HIS A 135 8.75 -3.31 -14.63
CA HIS A 135 9.03 -1.87 -14.71
C HIS A 135 9.08 -1.22 -13.32
N VAL A 136 8.33 -1.75 -12.35
CA VAL A 136 8.41 -1.30 -10.95
C VAL A 136 9.76 -1.68 -10.35
N LEU A 137 10.26 -2.90 -10.61
CA LEU A 137 11.60 -3.34 -10.17
C LEU A 137 12.73 -2.49 -10.76
N GLN A 138 12.57 -1.95 -11.97
CA GLN A 138 13.58 -1.08 -12.59
C GLN A 138 13.76 0.25 -11.86
N GLU A 139 12.81 0.64 -11.01
CA GLU A 139 12.92 1.85 -10.21
C GLU A 139 13.72 1.65 -8.91
N TYR A 140 14.05 0.39 -8.55
CA TYR A 140 14.90 0.08 -7.42
C TYR A 140 16.38 0.23 -7.78
N SER A 141 17.18 0.65 -6.83
CA SER A 141 18.64 0.67 -6.96
C SER A 141 19.24 -0.72 -6.89
N ASP A 142 20.43 -0.89 -7.49
CA ASP A 142 21.19 -2.14 -7.43
C ASP A 142 21.50 -2.59 -5.99
N SER A 143 21.65 -1.67 -5.02
CA SER A 143 21.88 -2.07 -3.63
C SER A 143 20.61 -2.64 -3.00
N GLU A 144 19.45 -2.01 -3.22
CA GLU A 144 18.17 -2.53 -2.73
C GLU A 144 17.88 -3.92 -3.29
N LEU A 145 18.15 -4.13 -4.58
CA LEU A 145 17.96 -5.43 -5.21
C LEU A 145 18.93 -6.50 -4.71
N LYS A 146 20.16 -6.13 -4.35
CA LYS A 146 21.13 -7.07 -3.75
C LYS A 146 20.74 -7.47 -2.34
N ASP A 147 20.24 -6.52 -1.55
CA ASP A 147 19.78 -6.79 -0.19
C ASP A 147 18.55 -7.72 -0.15
N LEU A 148 17.78 -7.82 -1.24
CA LEU A 148 16.65 -8.75 -1.36
C LEU A 148 17.04 -10.22 -1.54
N VAL A 149 18.23 -10.49 -2.08
CA VAL A 149 18.69 -11.84 -2.42
C VAL A 149 19.81 -12.35 -1.51
N ALA A 150 20.33 -11.48 -0.63
CA ALA A 150 21.37 -11.79 0.34
C ALA A 150 20.82 -12.56 1.55
#